data_AF-A0ABD3QZC8-F1
#
_entry.id   AF-A0ABD3QZC8-F1
#
_cell.length_a   1.000
_cell.length_b   1.000
_cell.length_c   1.000
_cell.angle_alpha   90.00
_cell.angle_beta   90.00
_cell.angle_gamma   90.00
#
_symmetry.space_group_name_H-M   'P 1'
#
loop_
_entity.id
_entity.type
_entity.pdbx_description
1 polymer ?
#
loop_
_entity_poly.entity_id
_entity_poly.type
_entity_poly.pdbx_seq_one_letter_code
_entity_poly.pdbx_strand_id
1 'polypeptide(L)'
;MMKQIVFFLALASSASAIELTPDNWDAETSGKSVFIKFFAPWCGHCKALAPDWEKLTHEFEGSSTQLVAEVDCTAGGEPLCNEFGIQGFPTLKYGDPSDLQDYEGGRSLEDLRAFAEENLKPMCSIKNLDLCDAAKKAEIEKLLDMSVDELKAAVEGEEKKIADADANFEAEVKKLQERYEMLLKEVDDVKAAAKEAGLGMMKSVLASKKAGDAKDEL
;
A
#
# COMPACT_ATOMS: atom_id res chain seq x y z
N MET A 1 -62.43 0.74 -20.90
CA MET A 1 -61.28 -0.18 -20.79
C MET A 1 -60.01 0.66 -20.74
N MET A 2 -59.52 0.97 -19.53
CA MET A 2 -58.29 1.74 -19.34
C MET A 2 -57.13 0.75 -19.21
N LYS A 3 -56.21 0.70 -20.18
CA LYS A 3 -55.00 -0.14 -20.10
C LYS A 3 -54.08 0.46 -19.04
N GLN A 4 -53.93 -0.21 -17.91
CA GLN A 4 -52.87 0.08 -16.94
C GLN A 4 -51.52 -0.25 -17.57
N ILE A 5 -50.72 0.78 -17.79
CA ILE A 5 -49.32 0.66 -18.18
C ILE A 5 -48.55 0.39 -16.88
N VAL A 6 -48.11 -0.85 -16.71
CA VAL A 6 -47.19 -1.23 -15.64
C VAL A 6 -45.79 -0.86 -16.11
N PHE A 7 -45.24 0.24 -15.57
CA PHE A 7 -43.83 0.56 -15.71
C PHE A 7 -43.05 -0.38 -14.78
N PHE A 8 -42.44 -1.42 -15.33
CA PHE A 8 -41.39 -2.15 -14.64
C PHE A 8 -40.16 -1.24 -14.57
N LEU A 9 -39.97 -0.59 -13.43
CA LEU A 9 -38.72 0.08 -13.12
C LEU A 9 -37.69 -1.04 -12.86
N ALA A 10 -36.89 -1.36 -13.88
CA ALA A 10 -35.72 -2.21 -13.69
C ALA A 10 -34.72 -1.41 -12.84
N LEU A 11 -34.59 -1.78 -11.57
CA LEU A 11 -33.47 -1.39 -10.73
C LEU A 11 -32.23 -2.04 -11.33
N ALA A 12 -31.50 -1.31 -12.17
CA ALA A 12 -30.12 -1.66 -12.48
C ALA A 12 -29.35 -1.55 -11.15
N SER A 13 -29.00 -2.68 -10.54
CA SER A 13 -27.99 -2.68 -9.48
C SER A 13 -26.68 -2.32 -10.17
N SER A 14 -26.21 -1.09 -9.98
CA SER A 14 -24.83 -0.75 -10.24
C SER A 14 -24.01 -1.46 -9.17
N ALA A 15 -23.48 -2.65 -9.48
CA ALA A 15 -22.51 -3.29 -8.63
C ALA A 15 -21.25 -2.42 -8.64
N SER A 16 -21.00 -1.72 -7.53
CA SER A 16 -19.71 -1.06 -7.30
C SER A 16 -18.62 -2.12 -7.22
N ALA A 17 -17.38 -1.74 -7.51
CA ALA A 17 -16.26 -2.64 -7.27
C ALA A 17 -16.27 -3.15 -5.82
N ILE A 18 -15.81 -4.39 -5.62
CA ILE A 18 -15.70 -4.96 -4.26
C ILE A 18 -14.70 -4.09 -3.49
N GLU A 19 -15.19 -3.49 -2.41
CA GLU A 19 -14.35 -2.73 -1.47
C GLU A 19 -13.78 -3.68 -0.42
N LEU A 20 -12.46 -3.84 -0.44
CA LEU A 20 -11.73 -4.71 0.46
C LEU A 20 -11.36 -3.97 1.75
N THR A 21 -11.57 -4.65 2.86
CA THR A 21 -11.18 -4.26 4.22
C THR A 21 -10.51 -5.46 4.89
N PRO A 22 -9.82 -5.27 6.03
CA PRO A 22 -9.25 -6.41 6.76
C PRO A 22 -10.29 -7.50 7.08
N ASP A 23 -11.55 -7.12 7.30
CA ASP A 23 -12.62 -8.05 7.68
C ASP A 23 -13.02 -9.01 6.55
N ASN A 24 -12.83 -8.62 5.28
CA ASN A 24 -13.24 -9.43 4.12
C ASN A 24 -12.08 -9.88 3.22
N TRP A 25 -10.86 -9.41 3.49
CA TRP A 25 -9.68 -9.67 2.65
C TRP A 25 -9.51 -11.14 2.31
N ASP A 26 -9.40 -12.01 3.32
CA ASP A 26 -9.16 -13.43 3.10
C ASP A 26 -10.33 -14.11 2.38
N ALA A 27 -11.55 -13.73 2.73
CA ALA A 27 -12.75 -14.34 2.15
C ALA A 27 -12.84 -14.06 0.63
N GLU A 28 -12.56 -12.82 0.23
CA GLU A 28 -12.67 -12.38 -1.16
C GLU A 28 -11.46 -12.79 -2.01
N THR A 29 -10.25 -12.72 -1.44
CA THR A 29 -9.00 -12.90 -2.19
C THR A 29 -8.47 -14.33 -2.19
N SER A 30 -8.85 -15.16 -1.21
CA SER A 30 -8.26 -16.51 -1.04
C SER A 30 -8.39 -17.38 -2.29
N GLY A 31 -7.22 -17.76 -2.81
CA GLY A 31 -7.06 -18.60 -3.99
C GLY A 31 -7.33 -17.92 -5.33
N LYS A 32 -7.42 -16.60 -5.36
CA LYS A 32 -7.58 -15.78 -6.55
C LYS A 32 -6.30 -14.99 -6.85
N SER A 33 -6.01 -14.80 -8.12
CA SER A 33 -5.11 -13.72 -8.55
C SER A 33 -5.88 -12.41 -8.56
N VAL A 34 -5.33 -11.38 -7.92
CA VAL A 34 -6.04 -10.12 -7.68
C VAL A 34 -5.43 -8.97 -8.47
N PHE A 35 -6.25 -7.96 -8.79
CA PHE A 35 -5.81 -6.64 -9.24
C PHE A 35 -6.57 -5.59 -8.43
N ILE A 36 -5.85 -4.82 -7.63
CA ILE A 36 -6.41 -3.99 -6.56
C ILE A 36 -6.02 -2.53 -6.79
N LYS A 37 -7.03 -1.66 -6.72
CA LYS A 37 -6.86 -0.21 -6.70
C LYS A 37 -6.89 0.30 -5.26
N PHE A 38 -5.77 0.80 -4.77
CA PHE A 38 -5.69 1.54 -3.52
C PHE A 38 -5.93 3.02 -3.80
N PHE A 39 -6.94 3.61 -3.16
CA PHE A 39 -7.39 4.96 -3.48
C PHE A 39 -7.80 5.78 -2.27
N ALA A 40 -8.02 7.07 -2.54
CA ALA A 40 -8.71 7.98 -1.64
C ALA A 40 -9.81 8.73 -2.41
N PRO A 41 -11.02 8.91 -1.85
CA PRO A 41 -12.19 9.43 -2.57
C PRO A 41 -12.03 10.91 -2.98
N TRP A 42 -11.17 11.65 -2.29
CA TRP A 42 -10.88 13.04 -2.62
C TRP A 42 -9.81 13.21 -3.71
N CYS A 43 -9.04 12.18 -4.04
CA CYS A 43 -7.94 12.25 -5.01
C CYS A 43 -8.46 12.42 -6.44
N GLY A 44 -8.00 13.48 -7.13
CA GLY A 44 -8.41 13.77 -8.51
C GLY A 44 -8.04 12.67 -9.51
N HIS A 45 -6.85 12.09 -9.40
CA HIS A 45 -6.42 10.98 -10.26
C HIS A 45 -7.21 9.70 -10.00
N CYS A 46 -7.65 9.46 -8.76
CA CYS A 46 -8.52 8.32 -8.43
C CYS A 46 -9.89 8.47 -9.08
N LYS A 47 -10.47 9.68 -8.98
CA LYS A 47 -11.77 10.00 -9.63
C LYS A 47 -11.70 9.87 -11.15
N ALA A 48 -10.57 10.21 -11.77
CA ALA A 48 -10.37 10.04 -13.21
C ALA A 48 -10.30 8.56 -13.62
N LEU A 49 -9.71 7.71 -12.78
CA LEU A 49 -9.57 6.27 -13.02
C LEU A 49 -10.87 5.48 -12.72
N ALA A 50 -11.67 5.94 -11.75
CA ALA A 50 -12.83 5.21 -11.25
C ALA A 50 -13.78 4.66 -12.36
N PRO A 51 -14.17 5.42 -13.40
CA PRO A 51 -15.10 4.92 -14.41
C PRO A 51 -14.55 3.74 -15.24
N ASP A 52 -13.23 3.68 -15.45
CA ASP A 52 -12.61 2.58 -16.18
C ASP A 52 -12.35 1.39 -15.25
N TRP A 53 -12.02 1.65 -13.99
CA TRP A 53 -11.89 0.60 -12.97
C TRP A 53 -13.21 -0.14 -12.69
N GLU A 54 -14.32 0.58 -12.63
CA GLU A 54 -15.66 0.00 -12.45
C GLU A 54 -16.02 -0.94 -13.60
N LYS A 55 -15.76 -0.54 -14.85
CA LYS A 55 -15.99 -1.39 -16.03
C LYS A 55 -15.12 -2.63 -15.99
N LEU A 56 -13.83 -2.48 -15.65
CA LEU A 56 -12.92 -3.62 -15.50
C LEU A 56 -13.43 -4.58 -14.41
N THR A 57 -13.86 -4.05 -13.27
CA THR A 57 -14.37 -4.89 -12.17
C THR A 57 -15.57 -5.72 -12.60
N HIS A 58 -16.50 -5.13 -13.37
CA HIS A 58 -17.64 -5.85 -13.92
C HIS A 58 -17.26 -6.95 -14.91
N GLU A 59 -16.14 -6.82 -15.65
CA GLU A 59 -15.66 -7.86 -16.57
C GLU A 59 -15.13 -9.11 -15.85
N PHE A 60 -14.66 -8.95 -14.61
CA PHE A 60 -14.14 -10.04 -13.77
C PHE A 60 -15.10 -10.46 -12.65
N GLU A 61 -16.31 -9.91 -12.64
CA GLU A 61 -17.33 -10.22 -11.62
C GLU A 61 -17.70 -11.72 -11.67
N GLY A 62 -17.77 -12.34 -10.50
CA GLY A 62 -18.11 -13.77 -10.37
C GLY A 62 -16.99 -14.74 -10.75
N SER A 63 -15.80 -14.28 -11.14
CA SER A 63 -14.66 -15.18 -11.37
C SER A 63 -14.25 -15.91 -10.09
N SER A 64 -14.05 -17.23 -10.20
CA SER A 64 -13.62 -18.08 -9.09
C SER A 64 -12.11 -18.01 -8.83
N THR A 65 -11.33 -17.56 -9.83
CA THR A 65 -9.86 -17.56 -9.79
C THR A 65 -9.25 -16.17 -9.93
N GLN A 66 -10.04 -15.16 -10.25
CA GLN A 66 -9.58 -13.78 -10.47
C GLN A 66 -10.45 -12.81 -9.68
N LEU A 67 -9.88 -11.70 -9.25
CA LEU A 67 -10.61 -10.63 -8.59
C LEU A 67 -10.03 -9.27 -9.00
N VAL A 68 -10.89 -8.37 -9.41
CA VAL A 68 -10.57 -6.95 -9.55
C VAL A 68 -11.35 -6.21 -8.46
N ALA A 69 -10.66 -5.45 -7.63
CA ALA A 69 -11.24 -4.87 -6.42
C ALA A 69 -10.60 -3.53 -6.07
N GLU A 70 -11.10 -2.87 -5.02
CA GLU A 70 -10.56 -1.60 -4.55
C GLU A 70 -10.46 -1.54 -3.03
N VAL A 71 -9.58 -0.67 -2.51
CA VAL A 71 -9.38 -0.42 -1.08
C VAL A 71 -9.40 1.08 -0.85
N ASP A 72 -10.35 1.58 -0.05
CA ASP A 72 -10.35 2.97 0.41
C ASP A 72 -9.40 3.13 1.60
N CYS A 73 -8.25 3.74 1.34
CA CYS A 73 -7.20 4.00 2.32
C CYS A 73 -7.54 5.11 3.33
N THR A 74 -8.74 5.68 3.25
CA THR A 74 -9.23 6.74 4.14
C THR A 74 -10.41 6.30 5.02
N ALA A 75 -10.80 5.04 4.88
CA ALA A 75 -11.91 4.42 5.61
C ALA A 75 -11.48 3.06 6.17
N GLY A 76 -12.33 2.03 6.06
CA GLY A 76 -12.06 0.69 6.61
C GLY A 76 -10.84 -0.02 5.99
N GLY A 77 -10.34 0.44 4.84
CA GLY A 77 -9.18 -0.11 4.17
C GLY A 77 -7.82 0.44 4.62
N GLU A 78 -7.77 1.44 5.51
CA GLU A 78 -6.51 2.05 5.97
C GLU A 78 -5.48 1.02 6.46
N PRO A 79 -5.82 -0.01 7.26
CA PRO A 79 -4.84 -1.00 7.71
C PRO A 79 -4.20 -1.78 6.56
N LEU A 80 -4.98 -2.15 5.53
CA LEU A 80 -4.46 -2.82 4.32
C LEU A 80 -3.50 -1.89 3.56
N CYS A 81 -3.82 -0.60 3.46
CA CYS A 81 -2.95 0.35 2.79
C CYS A 81 -1.61 0.53 3.52
N ASN A 82 -1.60 0.47 4.85
CA ASN A 82 -0.39 0.47 5.65
C ASN A 82 0.42 -0.82 5.43
N GLU A 83 -0.26 -1.98 5.49
CA GLU A 83 0.35 -3.31 5.27
C GLU A 83 1.03 -3.41 3.89
N PHE A 84 0.35 -2.96 2.83
CA PHE A 84 0.89 -2.96 1.46
C PHE A 84 1.79 -1.75 1.14
N GLY A 85 2.13 -0.94 2.13
CA GLY A 85 3.08 0.17 1.99
C GLY A 85 2.63 1.24 0.99
N ILE A 86 1.34 1.57 0.94
CA ILE A 86 0.79 2.52 -0.02
C ILE A 86 1.14 3.95 0.40
N GLN A 87 1.98 4.62 -0.41
CA GLN A 87 2.49 5.97 -0.12
C GLN A 87 1.80 7.09 -0.93
N GLY A 88 0.94 6.75 -1.89
CA GLY A 88 0.30 7.71 -2.77
C GLY A 88 -0.89 7.10 -3.51
N PHE A 89 -1.70 7.96 -4.15
CA PHE A 89 -2.96 7.52 -4.77
C PHE A 89 -3.15 8.03 -6.21
N PRO A 90 -3.75 7.21 -7.10
CA PRO A 90 -4.00 5.78 -6.90
C PRO A 90 -2.69 4.99 -7.04
N THR A 91 -2.60 3.91 -6.27
CA THR A 91 -1.61 2.85 -6.47
C THR A 91 -2.35 1.59 -6.87
N LEU A 92 -1.87 0.93 -7.92
CA LEU A 92 -2.47 -0.30 -8.44
C LEU A 92 -1.50 -1.44 -8.19
N LYS A 93 -1.96 -2.53 -7.58
CA LYS A 93 -1.15 -3.72 -7.34
C LYS A 93 -1.85 -4.98 -7.80
N TYR A 94 -1.10 -6.00 -8.20
CA TYR A 94 -1.65 -7.24 -8.74
C TYR A 94 -0.87 -8.47 -8.29
N GLY A 95 -1.46 -9.66 -8.46
CA GLY A 95 -0.78 -10.94 -8.29
C GLY A 95 -1.39 -11.82 -7.20
N ASP A 96 -0.52 -12.46 -6.42
CA ASP A 96 -0.88 -13.24 -5.24
C ASP A 96 -1.25 -12.29 -4.09
N PRO A 97 -2.37 -12.46 -3.37
CA PRO A 97 -2.73 -11.63 -2.21
C PRO A 97 -1.63 -11.53 -1.15
N SER A 98 -0.78 -12.56 -1.03
CA SER A 98 0.36 -12.62 -0.10
C SER A 98 1.67 -12.02 -0.65
N ASP A 99 1.74 -11.68 -1.94
CA ASP A 99 2.94 -11.13 -2.60
C ASP A 99 2.57 -10.22 -3.78
N LEU A 100 1.90 -9.12 -3.46
CA LEU A 100 1.41 -8.17 -4.46
C LEU A 100 2.54 -7.35 -5.10
N GLN A 101 2.50 -7.26 -6.42
CA GLN A 101 3.44 -6.51 -7.24
C GLN A 101 2.83 -5.18 -7.73
N ASP A 102 3.66 -4.16 -7.92
CA ASP A 102 3.22 -2.86 -8.45
C ASP A 102 2.86 -2.92 -9.94
N TYR A 103 1.73 -2.31 -10.29
CA TYR A 103 1.35 -2.06 -11.68
C TYR A 103 1.72 -0.64 -12.12
N GLU A 104 2.63 -0.56 -13.08
CA GLU A 104 3.16 0.69 -13.63
C GLU A 104 2.68 0.97 -15.06
N GLY A 105 1.66 0.24 -15.53
CA GLY A 105 1.12 0.38 -16.88
C GLY A 105 0.14 1.53 -17.06
N GLY A 106 -0.43 1.60 -18.26
CA GLY A 106 -1.44 2.61 -18.61
C GLY A 106 -2.72 2.47 -17.80
N ARG A 107 -3.41 3.59 -17.57
CA ARG A 107 -4.62 3.64 -16.72
C ARG A 107 -5.92 3.74 -17.50
N SER A 108 -5.86 3.55 -18.82
CA SER A 108 -7.05 3.45 -19.65
C SER A 108 -7.70 2.07 -19.47
N LEU A 109 -9.01 1.96 -19.69
CA LEU A 109 -9.68 0.66 -19.70
C LEU A 109 -9.00 -0.37 -20.63
N GLU A 110 -8.48 0.07 -21.78
CA GLU A 110 -7.80 -0.82 -22.73
C GLU A 110 -6.52 -1.42 -22.14
N ASP A 111 -5.66 -0.57 -21.57
CA ASP A 111 -4.41 -1.00 -20.95
C ASP A 111 -4.65 -1.92 -19.74
N LEU A 112 -5.63 -1.56 -18.90
CA LEU A 112 -5.97 -2.31 -17.70
C LEU A 112 -6.56 -3.68 -18.04
N ARG A 113 -7.46 -3.73 -19.03
CA ARG A 113 -8.06 -5.00 -19.49
C ARG A 113 -7.00 -5.90 -20.08
N ALA A 114 -6.19 -5.39 -21.01
CA ALA A 114 -5.14 -6.19 -21.65
C ALA A 114 -4.19 -6.77 -20.60
N PHE A 115 -3.81 -5.96 -19.61
CA PHE A 115 -2.98 -6.43 -18.51
C PHE A 115 -3.66 -7.51 -17.67
N ALA A 116 -4.91 -7.29 -17.26
CA ALA A 116 -5.64 -8.21 -16.40
C ALA A 116 -5.85 -9.57 -17.08
N GLU A 117 -6.20 -9.58 -18.36
CA GLU A 117 -6.37 -10.80 -19.16
C GLU A 117 -5.06 -11.59 -19.30
N GLU A 118 -3.92 -10.90 -19.43
CA GLU A 118 -2.62 -11.54 -19.59
C GLU A 118 -2.02 -12.05 -18.27
N ASN A 119 -2.26 -11.34 -17.17
CA ASN A 119 -1.52 -11.50 -15.91
C ASN A 119 -2.33 -12.09 -14.76
N LEU A 120 -3.66 -11.91 -14.71
CA LEU A 120 -4.49 -12.54 -13.68
C LEU A 120 -4.78 -13.99 -14.05
N LYS A 121 -3.75 -14.83 -14.06
CA LYS A 121 -3.92 -16.26 -14.34
C LYS A 121 -4.31 -17.01 -13.06
N PRO A 122 -5.06 -18.12 -13.17
CA PRO A 122 -5.23 -19.04 -12.05
C PRO A 122 -3.86 -19.40 -11.47
N MET A 123 -3.76 -19.32 -10.15
CA MET A 123 -2.53 -19.51 -9.41
C MET A 123 -2.64 -20.73 -8.50
N CYS A 124 -1.48 -21.31 -8.17
CA CYS A 124 -1.35 -22.30 -7.11
C CYS A 124 -2.01 -21.77 -5.83
N SER A 125 -2.99 -22.52 -5.32
CA SER A 125 -3.69 -22.16 -4.09
C SER A 125 -4.34 -23.39 -3.47
N ILE A 126 -4.90 -23.24 -2.26
CA ILE A 126 -5.70 -24.28 -1.59
C ILE A 126 -6.91 -24.74 -2.44
N LYS A 127 -7.35 -23.91 -3.39
CA LYS A 127 -8.47 -24.21 -4.31
C LYS A 127 -8.00 -24.83 -5.63
N ASN A 128 -6.74 -24.62 -6.02
CA ASN A 128 -6.16 -25.07 -7.30
C ASN A 128 -4.81 -25.77 -7.07
N LEU A 129 -4.81 -26.85 -6.29
CA LEU A 129 -3.59 -27.59 -5.92
C LEU A 129 -2.86 -28.23 -7.11
N ASP A 130 -3.56 -28.44 -8.21
CA ASP A 130 -3.01 -28.93 -9.48
C ASP A 130 -2.09 -27.93 -10.16
N LEU A 131 -2.23 -26.64 -9.84
CA LEU A 131 -1.37 -25.56 -10.32
C LEU A 131 -0.12 -25.37 -9.45
N CYS A 132 -0.01 -26.09 -8.34
CA CYS A 132 1.13 -26.03 -7.43
C CYS A 132 2.26 -26.96 -7.85
N ASP A 133 3.50 -26.50 -7.71
CA ASP A 133 4.66 -27.39 -7.76
C ASP A 133 4.67 -28.34 -6.55
N ALA A 134 5.51 -29.38 -6.62
CA ALA A 134 5.56 -30.41 -5.60
C ALA A 134 5.92 -29.88 -4.20
N ALA A 135 6.73 -28.82 -4.11
CA ALA A 135 7.13 -28.25 -2.83
C ALA A 135 5.98 -27.47 -2.20
N LYS A 136 5.38 -26.53 -2.94
CA LYS A 136 4.21 -25.76 -2.47
C LYS A 136 3.02 -26.66 -2.14
N LYS A 137 2.80 -27.69 -2.95
CA LYS A 137 1.72 -28.66 -2.70
C LYS A 137 1.94 -29.42 -1.39
N ALA A 138 3.16 -29.92 -1.13
CA ALA A 138 3.47 -30.61 0.11
C ALA A 138 3.33 -29.71 1.35
N GLU A 139 3.67 -28.43 1.21
CA GLU A 139 3.46 -27.44 2.27
C GLU A 139 1.97 -27.21 2.56
N ILE A 140 1.16 -26.98 1.53
CA ILE A 140 -0.29 -26.81 1.69
C ILE A 140 -0.92 -28.08 2.30
N GLU A 141 -0.54 -29.27 1.82
CA GLU A 141 -1.04 -30.53 2.37
C GLU A 141 -0.67 -30.70 3.86
N LYS A 142 0.54 -30.29 4.26
CA LYS A 142 0.93 -30.29 5.67
C LYS A 142 0.06 -29.34 6.51
N LEU A 143 -0.24 -28.14 6.01
CA LEU A 143 -1.11 -27.18 6.69
C LEU A 143 -2.55 -27.69 6.79
N LEU A 144 -3.03 -28.38 5.76
CA LEU A 144 -4.37 -29.00 5.75
C LEU A 144 -4.49 -30.19 6.71
N ASP A 145 -3.39 -30.88 7.01
CA ASP A 145 -3.34 -32.01 7.95
C ASP A 145 -3.28 -31.54 9.43
N MET A 146 -2.95 -30.26 9.68
CA MET A 146 -2.98 -29.68 11.03
C MET A 146 -4.42 -29.59 11.55
N SER A 147 -4.60 -29.77 12.86
CA SER A 147 -5.89 -29.47 13.47
C SER A 147 -6.17 -27.96 13.42
N VAL A 148 -7.45 -27.59 13.45
CA VAL A 148 -7.87 -26.18 13.47
C VAL A 148 -7.24 -25.42 14.65
N ASP A 149 -7.15 -26.07 15.81
CA ASP A 149 -6.55 -25.45 17.00
C ASP A 149 -5.04 -25.23 16.84
N GLU A 150 -4.32 -26.19 16.24
CA GLU A 150 -2.90 -26.03 15.95
C GLU A 150 -2.63 -24.96 14.89
N LEU A 151 -3.43 -24.94 13.81
CA LEU A 151 -3.29 -23.96 12.75
C LEU A 151 -3.61 -22.55 13.26
N LYS A 152 -4.67 -22.43 14.08
CA LYS A 152 -5.02 -21.16 14.74
C LYS A 152 -3.90 -20.67 15.65
N ALA A 153 -3.33 -21.55 16.49
CA ALA A 153 -2.22 -21.18 17.36
C ALA A 153 -0.96 -20.79 16.56
N ALA A 154 -0.72 -21.42 15.40
CA ALA A 154 0.37 -21.05 14.51
C ALA A 154 0.15 -19.65 13.89
N VAL A 155 -1.05 -19.36 13.38
CA VAL A 155 -1.42 -18.05 12.83
C VAL A 155 -1.27 -16.97 13.90
N GLU A 156 -1.90 -17.14 15.07
CA GLU A 156 -1.79 -16.20 16.20
C GLU A 156 -0.33 -16.01 16.65
N GLY A 157 0.48 -17.08 16.57
CA GLY A 157 1.90 -17.03 16.91
C GLY A 157 2.72 -16.18 15.94
N GLU A 158 2.49 -16.29 14.63
CA GLU A 158 3.18 -15.46 13.63
C GLU A 158 2.65 -14.02 13.62
N GLU A 159 1.34 -13.81 13.69
CA GLU A 159 0.72 -12.49 13.82
C GLU A 159 1.26 -11.73 15.04
N LYS A 160 1.41 -12.42 16.17
CA LYS A 160 2.00 -11.81 17.37
C LYS A 160 3.45 -11.40 17.16
N LYS A 161 4.27 -12.19 16.45
CA LYS A 161 5.66 -11.80 16.15
C LYS A 161 5.71 -10.56 15.29
N ILE A 162 4.80 -10.43 14.31
CA ILE A 162 4.68 -9.23 13.47
C ILE A 162 4.29 -8.03 14.36
N ALA A 163 3.24 -8.16 15.17
CA ALA A 163 2.80 -7.10 16.08
C ALA A 163 3.89 -6.68 17.10
N ASP A 164 4.63 -7.63 17.66
CA ASP A 164 5.75 -7.35 18.58
C ASP A 164 6.90 -6.62 17.85
N ALA A 165 7.16 -6.97 16.58
CA ALA A 165 8.16 -6.29 15.75
C ALA A 165 7.75 -4.85 15.40
N ASP A 166 6.50 -4.64 15.00
CA ASP A 166 5.94 -3.33 14.69
C ASP A 166 5.95 -2.42 15.92
N ALA A 167 5.49 -2.91 17.08
CA ALA A 167 5.51 -2.15 18.33
C ALA A 167 6.94 -1.76 18.74
N ASN A 168 7.91 -2.65 18.52
CA ASN A 168 9.32 -2.33 18.76
C ASN A 168 9.83 -1.27 17.78
N PHE A 169 9.49 -1.38 16.49
CA PHE A 169 9.86 -0.38 15.48
C PHE A 169 9.29 1.01 15.82
N GLU A 170 8.00 1.10 16.13
CA GLU A 170 7.35 2.36 16.54
C GLU A 170 8.01 2.97 17.78
N ALA A 171 8.34 2.14 18.78
CA ALA A 171 9.02 2.60 19.98
C ALA A 171 10.41 3.19 19.68
N GLU A 172 11.18 2.57 18.79
CA GLU A 172 12.49 3.07 18.37
C GLU A 172 12.38 4.33 17.49
N VAL A 173 11.40 4.40 16.60
CA VAL A 173 11.11 5.62 15.80
C VAL A 173 10.78 6.79 16.71
N LYS A 174 9.97 6.59 17.75
CA LYS A 174 9.66 7.64 18.73
C LYS A 174 10.90 8.13 19.46
N LYS A 175 11.77 7.23 19.93
CA LYS A 175 13.05 7.62 20.56
C LYS A 175 13.93 8.42 19.60
N LEU A 176 13.96 8.02 18.33
CA LEU A 176 14.72 8.72 17.29
C LEU A 176 14.16 10.14 17.06
N GLN A 177 12.84 10.31 17.03
CA GLN A 177 12.18 11.61 16.90
C GLN A 177 12.52 12.55 18.07
N GLU A 178 12.38 12.08 19.32
CA GLU A 178 12.74 12.84 20.51
C GLU A 178 14.21 13.27 20.48
N ARG A 179 15.10 12.36 20.06
CA ARG A 179 16.53 12.66 19.90
C ARG A 179 16.79 13.67 18.80
N TYR A 180 16.08 13.58 17.68
CA TYR A 180 16.21 14.51 16.57
C TYR A 180 15.82 15.93 16.98
N GLU A 181 14.70 16.09 17.69
CA GLU A 181 14.26 17.39 18.21
C GLU A 181 15.27 17.97 19.21
N MET A 182 15.83 17.14 20.08
CA MET A 182 16.89 17.54 21.01
C MET A 182 18.14 18.04 20.26
N LEU A 183 18.61 17.27 19.27
CA LEU A 183 19.78 17.64 18.46
C LEU A 183 19.56 18.92 17.66
N LEU A 184 18.35 19.13 17.12
CA LEU A 184 18.00 20.37 16.43
C LEU A 184 18.15 21.58 17.36
N LYS A 185 17.64 21.47 18.59
CA LYS A 185 17.79 22.52 19.59
C LYS A 185 19.25 22.77 19.96
N GLU A 186 20.03 21.72 20.20
CA GLU A 186 21.46 21.83 20.49
C GLU A 186 22.22 22.53 19.35
N VAL A 187 21.92 22.20 18.10
CA VAL A 187 22.51 22.86 16.93
C VAL A 187 22.18 24.35 16.91
N ASP A 188 20.94 24.73 17.21
CA ASP A 188 20.52 26.13 17.23
C ASP A 188 21.16 26.90 18.40
N ASP A 189 21.26 26.30 19.58
CA ASP A 189 21.95 26.88 20.74
C ASP A 189 23.44 27.10 20.45
N VAL A 190 24.11 26.13 19.81
CA VAL A 190 25.52 26.26 19.40
C VAL A 190 25.70 27.37 18.36
N LYS A 191 24.79 27.47 17.38
CA LYS A 191 24.83 28.55 16.38
C LYS A 191 24.64 29.92 17.03
N ALA A 192 23.72 30.04 17.98
CA ALA A 192 23.48 31.25 18.74
C ALA A 192 24.73 31.64 19.54
N ALA A 193 25.29 30.70 20.31
CA ALA A 193 26.51 30.92 21.08
C ALA A 193 27.70 31.32 20.19
N ALA A 194 27.88 30.68 19.02
CA ALA A 194 28.93 31.06 18.08
C ALA A 194 28.73 32.48 17.53
N LYS A 195 27.47 32.88 17.26
CA LYS A 195 27.14 34.25 16.84
C LYS A 195 27.45 35.26 17.94
N GLU A 196 27.07 34.95 19.18
CA GLU A 196 27.36 35.78 20.37
C GLU A 196 28.85 35.91 20.66
N ALA A 197 29.61 34.82 20.47
CA ALA A 197 31.07 34.81 20.54
C ALA A 197 31.74 35.65 19.43
N GLY A 198 30.96 36.25 18.52
CA GLY A 198 31.48 37.14 17.50
C GLY A 198 32.03 36.42 16.27
N LEU A 199 31.59 35.19 15.98
CA LEU A 199 32.04 34.42 14.81
C LEU A 199 31.97 35.23 13.51
N GLY A 200 30.92 36.05 13.34
CA GLY A 200 30.80 36.95 12.19
C GLY A 200 31.95 37.96 12.11
N MET A 201 32.27 38.62 13.23
CA MET A 201 33.39 39.56 13.31
C MET A 201 34.73 38.85 13.09
N MET A 202 34.93 37.68 13.69
CA MET A 202 36.14 36.87 13.49
C MET A 202 36.35 36.54 12.01
N LYS A 203 35.28 36.14 11.30
CA LYS A 203 35.32 35.88 9.86
C LYS A 203 35.70 37.14 9.06
N SER A 204 35.10 38.30 9.39
CA SER A 204 35.41 39.57 8.73
C SER A 204 36.87 40.00 8.93
N VAL A 205 37.40 39.90 10.16
CA VAL A 205 38.80 40.23 10.46
C VAL A 205 39.75 39.29 9.73
N LEU A 206 39.47 37.99 9.71
CA LEU A 206 40.27 37.00 8.98
C LEU A 206 40.32 37.32 7.48
N ALA A 207 39.18 37.66 6.88
CA ALA A 207 39.12 38.04 5.47
C ALA A 207 39.96 39.30 5.17
N SER A 208 39.90 40.31 6.05
CA SER A 208 40.70 41.52 5.91
C SER A 208 42.20 41.26 6.02
N LYS A 209 42.65 40.39 6.95
CA LYS A 209 44.08 40.06 7.11
C LYS A 209 44.64 39.38 5.86
N LYS A 210 43.93 38.38 5.33
CA LYS A 210 44.32 37.69 4.08
C LYS A 210 44.43 38.64 2.88
N ALA A 211 43.59 39.67 2.81
CA ALA A 211 43.64 40.66 1.73
C ALA A 211 44.77 41.71 1.90
N GLY A 212 45.28 41.90 3.12
CA GLY A 212 46.44 42.73 3.41
C GLY A 212 47.74 42.00 3.06
N ASP A 213 47.88 40.74 3.50
CA ASP A 213 49.07 39.93 3.25
C ASP A 213 49.31 39.73 1.73
N ALA A 214 48.25 39.59 0.93
CA ALA A 214 48.36 39.46 -0.54
C ALA A 214 48.80 40.75 -1.26
N LYS A 215 48.81 41.91 -0.59
CA LYS A 215 49.29 43.19 -1.14
C LYS A 215 50.74 43.50 -0.78
N ASP A 216 51.27 42.87 0.27
CA ASP A 216 52.65 43.04 0.73
C ASP A 216 53.64 42.07 0.06
N GLU A 217 53.15 41.08 -0.72
CA GLU A 217 53.96 40.13 -1.51
C GLU A 217 54.13 40.52 -3.00
N LEU A 218 53.71 41.72 -3.42
CA LEU A 218 53.90 42.31 -4.76
C LEU A 218 54.86 43.50 -4.74
#